data_AF-A0A970CZ12-F1
#
_entry.id   AF-A0A970CZ12-F1
#
_cell.length_a   1.000
_cell.length_b   1.000
_cell.length_c   1.000
_cell.angle_alpha   90.00
_cell.angle_beta   90.00
_cell.angle_gamma   90.00
#
_symmetry.space_group_name_H-M   'P 1'
#
loop_
_entity.id
_entity.type
_entity.pdbx_description
1 polymer ?
#
loop_
_entity_poly.entity_id
_entity_poly.type
_entity_poly.pdbx_seq_one_letter_code
_entity_poly.pdbx_strand_id
1 'polypeptide(L)'
;MFKINEFLDLNITRNGMEAYILISRDRFFPENLEIDKIIKNISDQIKYGLDESKVRDAFGSDIVYDTPIYIAKGKAPVNGEDGRIEKNFEPEQPLVPKLLPDGTVDFKELGTINQVNLGDVLAKIIPPTEGEEGIMVTGEKVPPKPGRKLVSPLGKNVKLSDDETEILSTTSGLIREKDGKISVDNVYTAESIGVATGNIDFEGSVVVKKDVLTGFTLRSTGVIEIKGKVEGGDVFSNSEILIRQGIQGYGKHKVETMQSLSTKFIENANISAEGNITAEAIMHSDVESGGNIICIGKKGLI
;
A
#
# COMPACT_ATOMS: atom_id res chain seq x y z
N MET A 1 47.37 -8.67 17.43
CA MET A 1 48.67 -8.96 16.80
C MET A 1 49.17 -10.26 17.43
N PHE A 2 49.32 -11.29 16.61
CA PHE A 2 49.85 -12.59 17.01
C PHE A 2 51.28 -12.71 16.48
N LYS A 3 52.24 -13.04 17.33
CA LYS A 3 53.58 -13.40 16.86
C LYS A 3 53.53 -14.82 16.34
N ILE A 4 53.75 -15.01 15.03
CA ILE A 4 53.78 -16.35 14.42
C ILE A 4 55.15 -16.98 14.59
N ASN A 5 56.21 -16.19 14.44
CA ASN A 5 57.59 -16.57 14.73
C ASN A 5 58.44 -15.31 15.01
N GLU A 6 59.76 -15.45 15.05
CA GLU A 6 60.65 -14.33 15.37
C GLU A 6 60.53 -13.17 14.39
N PHE A 7 60.35 -13.39 13.09
CA PHE A 7 60.36 -12.36 12.04
C PHE A 7 58.98 -12.04 11.44
N LEU A 8 57.93 -12.79 11.81
CA LEU A 8 56.59 -12.71 11.22
C LEU A 8 55.51 -12.41 12.27
N ASP A 9 54.83 -11.28 12.11
CA ASP A 9 53.67 -10.91 12.90
C ASP A 9 52.38 -11.02 12.07
N LEU A 10 51.35 -11.65 12.63
CA LEU A 10 50.00 -11.72 12.06
C LEU A 10 49.11 -10.66 12.71
N ASN A 11 48.53 -9.81 11.89
CA ASN A 11 47.58 -8.78 12.30
C ASN A 11 46.20 -9.07 11.74
N ILE A 12 45.27 -9.36 12.63
CA ILE A 12 43.84 -9.43 12.32
C ILE A 12 43.23 -8.07 12.68
N THR A 13 42.45 -7.53 11.76
CA THR A 13 41.70 -6.28 11.97
C THR A 13 40.73 -6.39 13.15
N ARG A 14 40.37 -5.27 13.78
CA ARG A 14 39.49 -5.27 14.97
C ARG A 14 38.10 -5.88 14.71
N ASN A 15 37.61 -5.77 13.48
CA ASN A 15 36.34 -6.38 13.07
C ASN A 15 36.49 -7.85 12.64
N GLY A 16 37.70 -8.41 12.66
CA GLY A 16 37.97 -9.81 12.31
C GLY A 16 37.81 -10.14 10.82
N MET A 17 37.67 -9.15 9.95
CA MET A 17 37.31 -9.37 8.53
C MET A 17 38.51 -9.53 7.61
N GLU A 18 39.67 -9.05 8.03
CA GLU A 18 40.88 -9.03 7.21
C GLU A 18 42.08 -9.41 8.05
N ALA A 19 43.00 -10.16 7.44
CA ALA A 19 44.28 -10.51 8.06
C ALA A 19 45.45 -10.10 7.18
N TYR A 20 46.50 -9.62 7.84
CA TYR A 20 47.73 -9.15 7.24
C TYR A 20 48.92 -9.81 7.92
N ILE A 21 49.96 -10.13 7.16
CA ILE A 21 51.27 -10.48 7.71
C ILE A 21 52.22 -9.30 7.60
N LEU A 22 53.14 -9.18 8.55
CA LEU A 22 54.20 -8.19 8.57
C LEU A 22 55.53 -8.93 8.76
N ILE A 23 56.41 -8.80 7.78
CA ILE A 23 57.76 -9.39 7.81
C ILE A 23 58.73 -8.30 8.29
N SER A 24 59.36 -8.49 9.44
CA SER A 24 60.27 -7.49 10.03
C SER A 24 61.68 -7.60 9.44
N ARG A 25 62.28 -6.48 9.01
CA ARG A 25 63.66 -6.48 8.47
C ARG A 25 64.73 -6.75 9.54
N ASP A 26 64.49 -6.27 10.76
CA ASP A 26 65.49 -6.23 11.83
C ASP A 26 65.54 -7.52 12.68
N ARG A 27 64.88 -8.60 12.24
CA ARG A 27 64.75 -9.85 12.98
C ARG A 27 65.39 -11.01 12.22
N PHE A 28 65.88 -12.01 12.93
CA PHE A 28 66.65 -13.12 12.36
C PHE A 28 65.84 -13.86 11.29
N PHE A 29 66.38 -13.92 10.06
CA PHE A 29 65.82 -14.67 8.95
C PHE A 29 66.55 -16.01 8.84
N PRO A 30 65.89 -17.16 9.06
CA PRO A 30 66.56 -18.46 8.99
C PRO A 30 66.96 -18.80 7.55
N GLU A 31 68.13 -19.45 7.37
CA GLU A 31 68.67 -19.84 6.07
C GLU A 31 67.77 -20.86 5.33
N ASN A 32 67.00 -21.68 6.07
CA ASN A 32 66.03 -22.63 5.54
C ASN A 32 64.63 -22.31 6.04
N LEU A 33 63.84 -21.65 5.20
CA LEU A 33 62.47 -21.27 5.51
C LEU A 33 61.48 -22.35 5.02
N GLU A 34 60.81 -23.05 5.93
CA GLU A 34 59.73 -23.97 5.57
C GLU A 34 58.40 -23.23 5.47
N ILE A 35 58.07 -22.74 4.27
CA ILE A 35 56.86 -21.93 4.01
C ILE A 35 55.58 -22.69 4.38
N ASP A 36 55.52 -24.00 4.14
CA ASP A 36 54.34 -24.80 4.52
C ASP A 36 54.13 -24.86 6.04
N LYS A 37 55.20 -24.83 6.85
CA LYS A 37 55.08 -24.68 8.31
C LYS A 37 54.55 -23.30 8.70
N ILE A 38 54.96 -22.25 7.98
CA ILE A 38 54.46 -20.88 8.22
C ILE A 38 52.97 -20.80 7.89
N ILE A 39 52.55 -21.34 6.74
CA ILE A 39 51.14 -21.41 6.34
C ILE A 39 50.33 -22.19 7.37
N LYS A 40 50.86 -23.31 7.88
CA LYS A 40 50.23 -24.08 8.96
C LYS A 40 50.06 -23.26 10.24
N ASN A 41 51.09 -22.53 10.67
CA ASN A 41 50.99 -21.70 11.87
C ASN A 41 50.03 -20.51 11.68
N ILE A 42 49.93 -19.96 10.47
CA ILE A 42 48.94 -18.92 10.14
C ILE A 42 47.53 -19.53 10.16
N SER A 43 47.34 -20.72 9.60
CA SER A 43 46.04 -21.39 9.56
C SER A 43 45.56 -21.88 10.94
N ASP A 44 46.43 -21.93 11.95
CA ASP A 44 46.02 -22.09 13.34
C ASP A 44 45.18 -20.90 13.84
N GLN A 45 45.43 -19.70 13.32
CA GLN A 45 44.70 -18.47 13.68
C GLN A 45 43.69 -18.04 12.60
N ILE A 46 43.96 -18.34 11.33
CA ILE A 46 43.12 -18.01 10.18
C ILE A 46 42.42 -19.28 9.68
N LYS A 47 41.14 -19.41 10.00
CA LYS A 47 40.29 -20.56 9.64
C LYS A 47 39.45 -20.34 8.39
N TYR A 48 39.35 -19.10 7.89
CA TYR A 48 38.55 -18.78 6.71
C TYR A 48 39.25 -17.77 5.79
N GLY A 49 39.14 -18.01 4.48
CA GLY A 49 39.53 -17.07 3.43
C GLY A 49 41.03 -16.74 3.36
N LEU A 50 41.89 -17.64 3.85
CA LEU A 50 43.34 -17.55 3.69
C LEU A 50 43.73 -17.75 2.22
N ASP A 51 44.51 -16.81 1.69
CA ASP A 51 45.12 -16.88 0.38
C ASP A 51 46.57 -17.36 0.54
N GLU A 52 46.76 -18.68 0.50
CA GLU A 52 48.08 -19.28 0.69
C GLU A 52 49.08 -18.85 -0.38
N SER A 53 48.62 -18.56 -1.59
CA SER A 53 49.49 -18.08 -2.67
C SER A 53 50.13 -16.76 -2.30
N LYS A 54 49.36 -15.81 -1.75
CA LYS A 54 49.92 -14.53 -1.25
C LYS A 54 50.90 -14.71 -0.11
N VAL A 55 50.71 -15.72 0.75
CA VAL A 55 51.70 -16.06 1.78
C VAL A 55 52.98 -16.59 1.14
N ARG A 56 52.88 -17.48 0.14
CA ARG A 56 54.06 -18.00 -0.58
C ARG A 56 54.80 -16.90 -1.32
N ASP A 57 54.08 -16.02 -2.01
CA ASP A 57 54.63 -14.90 -2.76
C ASP A 57 55.34 -13.89 -1.85
N ALA A 58 54.84 -13.68 -0.62
CA ALA A 58 55.47 -12.81 0.38
C ALA A 58 56.88 -13.27 0.81
N PHE A 59 57.19 -14.56 0.63
CA PHE A 59 58.52 -15.16 0.89
C PHE A 59 59.25 -15.55 -0.39
N GLY A 60 58.85 -15.00 -1.54
CA GLY A 60 59.53 -15.19 -2.82
C GLY A 60 60.84 -14.39 -2.95
N SER A 61 61.30 -14.22 -4.18
CA SER A 61 62.61 -13.60 -4.49
C SER A 61 62.78 -12.16 -3.97
N ASP A 62 61.69 -11.39 -3.94
CA ASP A 62 61.67 -9.97 -3.56
C ASP A 62 60.80 -9.76 -2.31
N ILE A 63 61.36 -10.07 -1.14
CA ILE A 63 60.65 -9.92 0.14
C ILE A 63 60.42 -8.43 0.45
N VAL A 64 59.15 -8.08 0.66
CA VAL A 64 58.74 -6.74 1.07
C VAL A 64 58.66 -6.69 2.59
N TYR A 65 59.65 -6.02 3.19
CA TYR A 65 59.74 -5.84 4.64
C TYR A 65 58.90 -4.67 5.15
N ASP A 66 58.51 -4.75 6.42
CA ASP A 66 57.87 -3.71 7.23
C ASP A 66 56.60 -3.11 6.60
N THR A 67 56.00 -3.85 5.66
CA THR A 67 54.78 -3.48 4.95
C THR A 67 53.72 -4.56 5.20
N PRO A 68 52.51 -4.20 5.67
CA PRO A 68 51.43 -5.16 5.84
C PRO A 68 51.01 -5.80 4.51
N ILE A 69 51.13 -7.11 4.40
CA ILE A 69 50.70 -7.89 3.23
C ILE A 69 49.36 -8.54 3.55
N TYR A 70 48.35 -8.23 2.76
CA TYR A 70 47.00 -8.78 2.90
C TYR A 70 46.97 -10.27 2.51
N ILE A 71 46.54 -11.14 3.43
CA ILE A 71 46.59 -12.59 3.23
C ILE A 71 45.26 -13.31 3.47
N ALA A 72 44.24 -12.67 4.07
CA ALA A 72 42.95 -13.34 4.25
C ALA A 72 41.76 -12.39 4.28
N LYS A 73 40.61 -12.88 3.80
CA LYS A 73 39.30 -12.18 3.83
C LYS A 73 38.21 -13.03 4.49
N GLY A 74 37.52 -12.47 5.46
CA GLY A 74 36.25 -12.99 5.96
C GLY A 74 35.11 -12.83 4.95
N LYS A 75 33.98 -13.52 5.19
CA LYS A 75 32.70 -13.28 4.52
C LYS A 75 31.88 -12.32 5.36
N ALA A 76 31.53 -11.12 4.85
CA ALA A 76 30.69 -10.19 5.61
C ALA A 76 29.26 -10.75 5.75
N PRO A 77 28.58 -10.51 6.89
CA PRO A 77 27.17 -10.86 6.99
C PRO A 77 26.34 -10.00 6.03
N VAL A 78 25.25 -10.59 5.51
CA VAL A 78 24.26 -9.86 4.71
C VAL A 78 23.06 -9.62 5.59
N ASN A 79 22.69 -8.36 5.81
CA ASN A 79 21.51 -8.05 6.61
C ASN A 79 20.24 -8.53 5.90
N GLY A 80 19.24 -8.88 6.70
CA GLY A 80 17.90 -9.15 6.21
C GLY A 80 17.23 -7.91 5.64
N GLU A 81 16.30 -8.14 4.72
CA GLU A 81 15.43 -7.12 4.14
C GLU A 81 14.19 -6.94 5.01
N ASP A 82 13.79 -5.69 5.23
CA ASP A 82 12.56 -5.36 5.94
C ASP A 82 11.33 -5.89 5.20
N GLY A 83 10.31 -6.32 5.94
CA GLY A 83 9.04 -6.71 5.36
C GLY A 83 8.38 -5.53 4.65
N ARG A 84 7.74 -5.78 3.51
CA ARG A 84 7.14 -4.73 2.67
C ARG A 84 5.79 -5.15 2.12
N ILE A 85 5.02 -4.15 1.69
CA ILE A 85 3.69 -4.35 1.12
C ILE A 85 3.79 -4.11 -0.38
N GLU A 86 3.30 -5.06 -1.17
CA GLU A 86 3.08 -4.90 -2.61
C GLU A 86 1.60 -4.63 -2.84
N LYS A 87 1.28 -3.43 -3.33
CA LYS A 87 -0.09 -2.95 -3.49
C LYS A 87 -0.67 -3.40 -4.82
N ASN A 88 -1.93 -3.82 -4.83
CA ASN A 88 -2.68 -4.16 -6.03
C ASN A 88 -3.60 -3.01 -6.50
N PHE A 89 -3.34 -1.79 -6.02
CA PHE A 89 -4.10 -0.60 -6.38
C PHE A 89 -3.17 0.57 -6.64
N GLU A 90 -3.62 1.49 -7.48
CA GLU A 90 -2.92 2.73 -7.74
C GLU A 90 -3.30 3.80 -6.70
N PRO A 91 -2.42 4.75 -6.39
CA PRO A 91 -2.78 5.89 -5.56
C PRO A 91 -3.93 6.68 -6.20
N GLU A 92 -4.68 7.42 -5.38
CA GLU A 92 -5.85 8.20 -5.82
C GLU A 92 -5.47 9.14 -6.98
N GLN A 93 -6.08 8.91 -8.15
CA GLN A 93 -5.84 9.71 -9.35
C GLN A 93 -6.95 10.75 -9.54
N PRO A 94 -6.63 11.92 -10.14
CA PRO A 94 -7.65 12.86 -10.55
C PRO A 94 -8.58 12.23 -11.60
N LEU A 95 -9.88 12.49 -11.46
CA LEU A 95 -10.91 12.06 -12.41
C LEU A 95 -10.65 12.68 -13.79
N VAL A 96 -10.31 11.85 -14.79
CA VAL A 96 -10.09 12.28 -16.18
C VAL A 96 -11.28 11.84 -17.04
N PRO A 97 -11.83 12.72 -17.90
CA PRO A 97 -12.87 12.35 -18.86
C PRO A 97 -12.46 11.20 -19.79
N LYS A 98 -13.40 10.30 -20.09
CA LYS A 98 -13.13 9.14 -20.96
C LYS A 98 -13.15 9.54 -22.44
N LEU A 99 -12.12 9.13 -23.19
CA LEU A 99 -12.12 9.24 -24.65
C LEU A 99 -12.91 8.07 -25.26
N LEU A 100 -13.88 8.38 -26.11
CA LEU A 100 -14.69 7.41 -26.82
C LEU A 100 -13.95 6.90 -28.08
N PRO A 101 -14.31 5.71 -28.60
CA PRO A 101 -13.67 5.12 -29.80
C PRO A 101 -13.76 5.97 -31.06
N ASP A 102 -14.73 6.89 -31.12
CA ASP A 102 -14.94 7.85 -32.21
C ASP A 102 -14.10 9.15 -32.06
N GLY A 103 -13.29 9.24 -31.01
CA GLY A 103 -12.45 10.40 -30.71
C GLY A 103 -13.15 11.53 -29.96
N THR A 104 -14.43 11.38 -29.61
CA THR A 104 -15.15 12.32 -28.75
C THR A 104 -14.87 12.06 -27.27
N VAL A 105 -15.17 13.03 -26.39
CA VAL A 105 -14.89 12.93 -24.94
C VAL A 105 -16.21 12.84 -24.19
N ASP A 106 -16.35 11.80 -23.36
CA ASP A 106 -17.48 11.65 -22.44
C ASP A 106 -17.13 12.29 -21.09
N PHE A 107 -17.77 13.43 -20.82
CA PHE A 107 -17.64 14.15 -19.55
C PHE A 107 -18.57 13.62 -18.45
N LYS A 108 -19.40 12.61 -18.75
CA LYS A 108 -20.25 11.94 -17.77
C LYS A 108 -19.57 10.72 -17.18
N GLU A 109 -18.73 10.04 -17.94
CA GLU A 109 -17.92 8.92 -17.46
C GLU A 109 -16.50 9.41 -17.17
N LEU A 110 -16.28 9.92 -15.96
CA LEU A 110 -14.94 10.24 -15.47
C LEU A 110 -14.28 8.97 -14.92
N GLY A 111 -12.97 8.82 -15.09
CA GLY A 111 -12.20 7.59 -14.85
C GLY A 111 -12.44 6.86 -13.51
N THR A 112 -11.96 5.61 -13.46
CA THR A 112 -12.22 4.64 -12.40
C THR A 112 -11.82 5.16 -11.02
N ILE A 113 -12.81 5.38 -10.14
CA ILE A 113 -12.55 5.52 -8.71
C ILE A 113 -11.91 4.20 -8.25
N ASN A 114 -10.91 4.23 -7.35
CA ASN A 114 -10.25 3.03 -6.79
C ASN A 114 -11.23 2.21 -5.93
N GLN A 115 -12.25 1.66 -6.56
CA GLN A 115 -13.31 0.88 -5.97
C GLN A 115 -12.90 -0.58 -5.94
N VAL A 116 -13.24 -1.22 -4.83
CA VAL A 116 -13.04 -2.65 -4.60
C VAL A 116 -14.33 -3.26 -4.09
N ASN A 117 -14.44 -4.56 -4.28
CA ASN A 117 -15.54 -5.37 -3.80
C ASN A 117 -15.16 -6.06 -2.49
N LEU A 118 -16.18 -6.54 -1.77
CA LEU A 118 -15.98 -7.42 -0.62
C LEU A 118 -15.15 -8.66 -1.00
N GLY A 119 -14.05 -8.89 -0.28
CA GLY A 119 -13.16 -10.02 -0.48
C GLY A 119 -11.97 -9.76 -1.41
N ASP A 120 -11.91 -8.61 -2.09
CA ASP A 120 -10.82 -8.31 -3.01
C ASP A 120 -9.45 -8.22 -2.30
N VAL A 121 -8.41 -8.69 -2.98
CA VAL A 121 -7.02 -8.63 -2.50
C VAL A 121 -6.45 -7.23 -2.78
N LEU A 122 -6.27 -6.44 -1.72
CA LEU A 122 -5.79 -5.08 -1.80
C LEU A 122 -4.27 -5.00 -1.88
N ALA A 123 -3.57 -5.88 -1.15
CA ALA A 123 -2.12 -5.90 -1.14
C ALA A 123 -1.57 -7.24 -0.64
N LYS A 124 -0.32 -7.53 -1.00
CA LYS A 124 0.45 -8.67 -0.52
C LYS A 124 1.51 -8.24 0.48
N ILE A 125 1.71 -9.06 1.50
CA ILE A 125 2.70 -8.89 2.56
C ILE A 125 3.91 -9.76 2.22
N ILE A 126 5.02 -9.10 1.94
CA ILE A 126 6.32 -9.75 1.78
C ILE A 126 6.98 -9.80 3.17
N PRO A 127 7.22 -11.00 3.74
CA PRO A 127 7.80 -11.12 5.08
C PRO A 127 9.26 -10.64 5.09
N PRO A 128 9.78 -10.17 6.24
CA PRO A 128 11.19 -9.84 6.37
C PRO A 128 12.07 -11.09 6.23
N THR A 129 13.34 -10.88 5.86
CA THR A 129 14.33 -11.97 5.81
C THR A 129 15.28 -11.90 7.02
N GLU A 130 15.85 -13.04 7.42
CA GLU A 130 16.79 -13.13 8.56
C GLU A 130 18.19 -12.62 8.20
N GLY A 131 18.51 -12.52 6.91
CA GLY A 131 19.86 -12.25 6.41
C GLY A 131 20.73 -13.50 6.34
N GLU A 132 22.00 -13.33 5.96
CA GLU A 132 22.99 -14.40 5.89
C GLU A 132 24.13 -14.19 6.89
N GLU A 133 24.53 -15.26 7.59
CA GLU A 133 25.70 -15.25 8.46
C GLU A 133 26.99 -14.95 7.68
N GLY A 134 27.79 -14.05 8.27
CA GLY A 134 29.17 -13.83 7.89
C GLY A 134 30.11 -14.77 8.65
N ILE A 135 31.38 -14.78 8.23
CA ILE A 135 32.45 -15.58 8.84
C ILE A 135 33.70 -14.71 8.91
N MET A 136 34.22 -14.48 10.12
CA MET A 136 35.50 -13.81 10.34
C MET A 136 36.67 -14.68 9.82
N VAL A 137 37.84 -14.08 9.61
CA VAL A 137 39.04 -14.84 9.21
C VAL A 137 39.44 -15.90 10.24
N THR A 138 39.07 -15.71 11.51
CA THR A 138 39.28 -16.68 12.62
C THR A 138 38.31 -17.86 12.60
N GLY A 139 37.29 -17.84 11.72
CA GLY A 139 36.24 -18.86 11.64
C GLY A 139 35.02 -18.58 12.54
N GLU A 140 35.06 -17.53 13.36
CA GLU A 140 33.91 -17.11 14.15
C GLU A 140 32.78 -16.59 13.26
N LYS A 141 31.55 -17.01 13.57
CA LYS A 141 30.36 -16.56 12.85
C LYS A 141 30.00 -15.13 13.23
N VAL A 142 29.61 -14.34 12.24
CA VAL A 142 29.10 -12.98 12.44
C VAL A 142 27.60 -12.98 12.15
N PRO A 143 26.74 -12.75 13.17
CA PRO A 143 25.29 -12.75 12.95
C PRO A 143 24.87 -11.55 12.08
N PRO A 144 23.90 -11.73 11.16
CA PRO A 144 23.30 -10.62 10.43
C PRO A 144 22.35 -9.82 11.33
N LYS A 145 21.95 -8.64 10.86
CA LYS A 145 20.77 -7.96 11.42
C LYS A 145 19.53 -8.46 10.69
N PRO A 146 18.54 -9.05 11.38
CA PRO A 146 17.30 -9.47 10.74
C PRO A 146 16.50 -8.25 10.28
N GLY A 147 15.73 -8.44 9.20
CA GLY A 147 14.80 -7.44 8.69
C GLY A 147 13.68 -7.13 9.68
N ARG A 148 13.17 -5.91 9.64
CA ARG A 148 12.08 -5.46 10.51
C ARG A 148 10.74 -5.95 9.99
N LYS A 149 9.88 -6.41 10.90
CA LYS A 149 8.48 -6.72 10.60
C LYS A 149 7.70 -5.43 10.30
N LEU A 150 6.70 -5.55 9.43
CA LEU A 150 5.74 -4.49 9.17
C LEU A 150 4.96 -4.13 10.44
N VAL A 151 4.80 -2.83 10.68
CA VAL A 151 3.88 -2.32 11.69
C VAL A 151 2.47 -2.42 11.12
N SER A 152 1.52 -2.93 11.91
CA SER A 152 0.12 -3.23 11.54
C SER A 152 -0.42 -2.37 10.38
N PRO A 153 -0.47 -2.92 9.16
CA PRO A 153 -0.84 -2.16 7.96
C PRO A 153 -2.36 -2.04 7.77
N LEU A 154 -3.14 -2.50 8.75
CA LEU A 154 -4.58 -2.60 8.66
C LEU A 154 -5.25 -1.33 9.18
N GLY A 155 -6.09 -0.74 8.35
CA GLY A 155 -7.05 0.28 8.69
C GLY A 155 -8.46 -0.30 8.89
N LYS A 156 -9.49 0.50 8.61
CA LYS A 156 -10.89 0.08 8.68
C LYS A 156 -11.29 -0.78 7.48
N ASN A 157 -12.21 -1.71 7.71
CA ASN A 157 -12.84 -2.55 6.68
C ASN A 157 -11.85 -3.39 5.84
N VAL A 158 -10.75 -3.78 6.44
CA VAL A 158 -9.78 -4.71 5.86
C VAL A 158 -9.42 -5.77 6.88
N LYS A 159 -8.98 -6.94 6.41
CA LYS A 159 -8.48 -8.03 7.25
C LYS A 159 -7.28 -8.69 6.60
N LEU A 160 -6.56 -9.51 7.35
CA LEU A 160 -5.59 -10.42 6.76
C LEU A 160 -6.28 -11.67 6.20
N SER A 161 -5.66 -12.28 5.20
CA SER A 161 -5.93 -13.67 4.83
C SER A 161 -5.59 -14.63 5.97
N ASP A 162 -6.09 -15.86 5.88
CA ASP A 162 -5.89 -16.88 6.94
C ASP A 162 -4.42 -17.25 7.14
N ASP A 163 -3.59 -17.10 6.11
CA ASP A 163 -2.14 -17.33 6.12
C ASP A 163 -1.32 -16.05 6.43
N GLU A 164 -2.00 -14.92 6.69
CA GLU A 164 -1.41 -13.61 6.96
C GLU A 164 -0.51 -13.04 5.85
N THR A 165 -0.65 -13.51 4.61
CA THR A 165 0.14 -13.05 3.46
C THR A 165 -0.54 -11.98 2.61
N GLU A 166 -1.84 -11.76 2.78
CA GLU A 166 -2.63 -10.83 1.97
C GLU A 166 -3.51 -9.93 2.84
N ILE A 167 -3.76 -8.71 2.36
CA ILE A 167 -4.74 -7.77 2.92
C ILE A 167 -5.98 -7.82 2.04
N LEU A 168 -7.09 -8.24 2.63
CA LEU A 168 -8.38 -8.44 1.97
C LEU A 168 -9.36 -7.36 2.39
N SER A 169 -10.20 -6.92 1.46
CA SER A 169 -11.33 -6.07 1.79
C SER A 169 -12.43 -6.84 2.53
N THR A 170 -13.03 -6.22 3.55
CA THR A 170 -14.22 -6.76 4.22
C THR A 170 -15.52 -6.08 3.77
N THR A 171 -15.46 -5.15 2.81
CA THR A 171 -16.63 -4.43 2.29
C THR A 171 -16.39 -3.91 0.88
N SER A 172 -17.44 -3.67 0.09
CA SER A 172 -17.27 -2.89 -1.15
C SER A 172 -17.09 -1.41 -0.81
N GLY A 173 -16.24 -0.71 -1.55
CA GLY A 173 -15.99 0.71 -1.30
C GLY A 173 -14.71 1.23 -1.93
N LEU A 174 -14.22 2.36 -1.42
CA LEU A 174 -13.03 3.03 -1.94
C LEU A 174 -11.80 2.75 -1.10
N ILE A 175 -10.71 2.36 -1.76
CA ILE A 175 -9.43 2.17 -1.08
C ILE A 175 -8.90 3.54 -0.64
N ARG A 176 -8.48 3.60 0.63
CA ARG A 176 -7.76 4.72 1.24
C ARG A 176 -6.46 4.22 1.83
N GLU A 177 -5.40 4.99 1.63
CA GLU A 177 -4.15 4.80 2.32
C GLU A 177 -3.80 6.06 3.11
N LYS A 178 -3.61 5.88 4.43
CA LYS A 178 -3.21 6.98 5.32
C LYS A 178 -2.32 6.45 6.43
N ASP A 179 -1.23 7.15 6.72
CA ASP A 179 -0.27 6.81 7.79
C ASP A 179 0.25 5.36 7.70
N GLY A 180 0.44 4.85 6.48
CA GLY A 180 0.89 3.48 6.22
C GLY A 180 -0.17 2.39 6.44
N LYS A 181 -1.44 2.79 6.65
CA LYS A 181 -2.56 1.86 6.80
C LYS A 181 -3.47 1.89 5.58
N ILE A 182 -3.86 0.70 5.14
CA ILE A 182 -4.81 0.49 4.05
C ILE A 182 -6.19 0.30 4.66
N SER A 183 -7.18 1.02 4.18
CA SER A 183 -8.58 0.93 4.59
C SER A 183 -9.51 1.00 3.40
N VAL A 184 -10.74 0.54 3.57
CA VAL A 184 -11.80 0.70 2.58
C VAL A 184 -12.92 1.55 3.17
N ASP A 185 -13.23 2.66 2.52
CA ASP A 185 -14.36 3.51 2.86
C ASP A 185 -15.59 3.05 2.08
N ASN A 186 -16.60 2.55 2.78
CA ASN A 186 -17.90 2.18 2.18
C ASN A 186 -18.83 3.39 1.97
N VAL A 187 -18.33 4.62 2.16
CA VAL A 187 -19.06 5.86 1.96
C VAL A 187 -18.30 6.74 0.98
N TYR A 188 -18.93 7.05 -0.15
CA TYR A 188 -18.42 8.03 -1.09
C TYR A 188 -18.99 9.41 -0.78
N THR A 189 -18.15 10.43 -0.73
CA THR A 189 -18.59 11.82 -0.52
C THR A 189 -18.23 12.68 -1.72
N ALA A 190 -19.25 13.22 -2.38
CA ALA A 190 -19.11 14.17 -3.48
C ALA A 190 -19.52 15.59 -3.05
N GLU A 191 -18.90 16.58 -3.68
CA GLU A 191 -19.32 17.98 -3.50
C GLU A 191 -20.68 18.22 -4.19
N SER A 192 -20.77 17.90 -5.49
CA SER A 192 -21.98 17.87 -6.32
C SER A 192 -21.85 16.74 -7.34
N ILE A 193 -22.97 16.25 -7.89
CA ILE A 193 -22.97 15.34 -9.04
C ILE A 193 -23.29 16.17 -10.29
N GLY A 194 -22.34 16.23 -11.23
CA GLY A 194 -22.38 17.17 -12.34
C GLY A 194 -21.15 17.04 -13.23
N VAL A 195 -20.87 18.04 -14.07
CA VAL A 195 -19.77 18.00 -15.06
C VAL A 195 -18.40 17.65 -14.47
N ALA A 196 -18.10 18.12 -13.26
CA ALA A 196 -16.83 17.87 -12.59
C ALA A 196 -16.70 16.47 -11.97
N THR A 197 -17.82 15.78 -11.77
CA THR A 197 -17.89 14.49 -11.04
C THR A 197 -18.34 13.34 -11.94
N GLY A 198 -19.14 13.63 -12.97
CA GLY A 198 -19.75 12.63 -13.83
C GLY A 198 -20.95 11.95 -13.18
N ASN A 199 -21.40 10.87 -13.83
CA ASN A 199 -22.29 9.89 -13.24
C ASN A 199 -21.55 9.11 -12.14
N ILE A 200 -22.29 8.65 -11.14
CA ILE A 200 -21.75 7.82 -10.07
C ILE A 200 -22.53 6.52 -10.00
N ASP A 201 -21.81 5.41 -9.96
CA ASP A 201 -22.33 4.08 -9.62
C ASP A 201 -21.45 3.50 -8.52
N PHE A 202 -21.96 3.45 -7.28
CA PHE A 202 -21.16 3.14 -6.10
C PHE A 202 -21.79 2.07 -5.21
N GLU A 203 -21.04 0.98 -4.99
CA GLU A 203 -21.39 -0.05 -4.02
C GLU A 203 -21.07 0.40 -2.59
N GLY A 204 -22.01 1.08 -1.94
CA GLY A 204 -21.84 1.62 -0.60
C GLY A 204 -22.87 2.70 -0.34
N SER A 205 -22.62 3.62 0.59
CA SER A 205 -23.48 4.80 0.78
C SER A 205 -22.88 6.03 0.09
N VAL A 206 -23.71 6.96 -0.37
CA VAL A 206 -23.23 8.19 -1.01
C VAL A 206 -23.75 9.42 -0.27
N VAL A 207 -22.84 10.36 0.00
CA VAL A 207 -23.16 11.67 0.55
C VAL A 207 -22.82 12.75 -0.48
N VAL A 208 -23.82 13.51 -0.92
CA VAL A 208 -23.66 14.67 -1.80
C VAL A 208 -23.84 15.93 -0.96
N LYS A 209 -22.80 16.77 -0.89
CA LYS A 209 -22.81 17.98 -0.05
C LYS A 209 -23.70 19.10 -0.59
N LYS A 210 -23.89 19.14 -1.91
CA LYS A 210 -24.75 20.10 -2.61
C LYS A 210 -25.75 19.33 -3.47
N ASP A 211 -25.69 19.51 -4.78
CA ASP A 211 -26.79 19.19 -5.69
C ASP A 211 -26.43 18.05 -6.65
N VAL A 212 -27.45 17.36 -7.13
CA VAL A 212 -27.38 16.49 -8.32
C VAL A 212 -27.97 17.29 -9.48
N LEU A 213 -27.15 17.56 -10.50
CA LEU A 213 -27.47 18.44 -11.62
C LEU A 213 -28.11 17.70 -12.79
N THR A 214 -28.70 18.50 -13.69
CA THR A 214 -29.50 17.99 -14.81
C THR A 214 -28.72 17.05 -15.72
N GLY A 215 -29.30 15.88 -16.00
CA GLY A 215 -28.76 14.92 -16.97
C GLY A 215 -27.60 14.06 -16.46
N PHE A 216 -27.36 14.05 -15.14
CA PHE A 216 -26.44 13.15 -14.47
C PHE A 216 -27.20 12.09 -13.66
N THR A 217 -26.56 10.94 -13.49
CA THR A 217 -27.13 9.81 -12.76
C THR A 217 -26.28 9.47 -11.53
N LEU A 218 -26.95 9.26 -10.39
CA LEU A 218 -26.36 8.74 -9.17
C LEU A 218 -27.03 7.41 -8.81
N ARG A 219 -26.26 6.31 -8.78
CA ARG A 219 -26.69 4.98 -8.37
C ARG A 219 -25.90 4.53 -7.17
N SER A 220 -26.58 3.90 -6.21
CA SER A 220 -25.91 3.33 -5.04
C SER A 220 -26.64 2.14 -4.45
N THR A 221 -25.92 1.20 -3.86
CA THR A 221 -26.54 0.06 -3.16
C THR A 221 -26.93 0.38 -1.72
N GLY A 222 -26.34 1.42 -1.12
CA GLY A 222 -26.58 1.88 0.24
C GLY A 222 -27.27 3.24 0.29
N VAL A 223 -27.28 3.84 1.49
CA VAL A 223 -28.02 5.07 1.75
C VAL A 223 -27.48 6.22 0.92
N ILE A 224 -28.37 7.02 0.34
CA ILE A 224 -28.01 8.27 -0.35
C ILE A 224 -28.49 9.45 0.48
N GLU A 225 -27.55 10.30 0.91
CA GLU A 225 -27.86 11.60 1.52
C GLU A 225 -27.42 12.74 0.59
N ILE A 226 -28.38 13.55 0.14
CA ILE A 226 -28.14 14.76 -0.65
C ILE A 226 -28.51 15.97 0.20
N LYS A 227 -27.52 16.78 0.56
CA LYS A 227 -27.71 17.96 1.42
C LYS A 227 -28.27 19.17 0.68
N GLY A 228 -28.20 19.18 -0.65
CA GLY A 228 -28.80 20.16 -1.53
C GLY A 228 -30.11 19.65 -2.14
N LYS A 229 -30.30 19.97 -3.42
CA LYS A 229 -31.46 19.59 -4.24
C LYS A 229 -31.08 18.59 -5.33
N VAL A 230 -32.08 17.85 -5.79
CA VAL A 230 -31.99 17.13 -7.08
C VAL A 230 -32.67 18.00 -8.12
N GLU A 231 -31.90 18.50 -9.08
CA GLU A 231 -32.37 19.37 -10.16
C GLU A 231 -32.13 18.66 -11.49
N GLY A 232 -33.17 17.99 -12.00
CA GLY A 232 -33.10 17.22 -13.24
C GLY A 232 -32.11 16.06 -13.25
N GLY A 233 -31.72 15.54 -12.09
CA GLY A 233 -30.85 14.36 -11.96
C GLY A 233 -31.64 13.08 -11.76
N ASP A 234 -31.09 11.95 -12.20
CA ASP A 234 -31.65 10.63 -11.91
C ASP A 234 -30.94 10.01 -10.70
N VAL A 235 -31.69 9.59 -9.69
CA VAL A 235 -31.12 9.05 -8.43
C VAL A 235 -31.75 7.70 -8.11
N PHE A 236 -30.91 6.68 -7.93
CA PHE A 236 -31.34 5.31 -7.65
C PHE A 236 -30.62 4.77 -6.42
N SER A 237 -31.37 4.18 -5.48
CA SER A 237 -30.78 3.49 -4.34
C SER A 237 -31.47 2.18 -3.99
N ASN A 238 -30.71 1.14 -3.62
CA ASN A 238 -31.29 -0.05 -2.98
C ASN A 238 -31.61 0.15 -1.49
N SER A 239 -31.29 1.32 -0.94
CA SER A 239 -31.53 1.72 0.45
C SER A 239 -32.20 3.09 0.51
N GLU A 240 -32.28 3.68 1.70
CA GLU A 240 -32.99 4.94 1.95
C GLU A 240 -32.37 6.13 1.18
N ILE A 241 -33.23 7.04 0.72
CA ILE A 241 -32.82 8.30 0.10
C ILE A 241 -33.29 9.47 0.96
N LEU A 242 -32.36 10.37 1.32
CA LEU A 242 -32.63 11.61 2.04
C LEU A 242 -32.17 12.82 1.21
N ILE A 243 -33.11 13.69 0.84
CA ILE A 243 -32.83 14.92 0.06
C ILE A 243 -33.26 16.14 0.87
N ARG A 244 -32.30 16.95 1.32
CA ARG A 244 -32.60 17.99 2.34
C ARG A 244 -33.32 19.22 1.80
N GLN A 245 -33.14 19.59 0.52
CA GLN A 245 -33.70 20.83 -0.01
C GLN A 245 -34.86 20.67 -0.99
N GLY A 246 -35.06 19.50 -1.59
CA GLY A 246 -36.18 19.22 -2.49
C GLY A 246 -35.77 18.58 -3.82
N ILE A 247 -36.77 18.20 -4.61
CA ILE A 247 -36.64 17.56 -5.92
C ILE A 247 -37.36 18.43 -6.95
N GLN A 248 -36.67 18.77 -8.03
CA GLN A 248 -37.21 19.44 -9.20
C GLN A 248 -36.89 18.62 -10.45
N GLY A 249 -37.88 17.87 -10.94
CA GLY A 249 -37.65 16.81 -11.94
C GLY A 249 -37.80 17.23 -13.41
N TYR A 250 -38.31 18.42 -13.68
CA TYR A 250 -38.59 18.94 -15.03
C TYR A 250 -39.35 17.96 -15.96
N GLY A 251 -40.15 17.06 -15.38
CA GLY A 251 -41.03 16.09 -16.04
C GLY A 251 -40.34 14.87 -16.66
N LYS A 252 -39.00 14.75 -16.58
CA LYS A 252 -38.24 13.69 -17.28
C LYS A 252 -37.41 12.80 -16.36
N HIS A 253 -37.02 13.32 -15.20
CA HIS A 253 -36.06 12.66 -14.33
C HIS A 253 -36.75 11.85 -13.24
N LYS A 254 -36.04 10.82 -12.77
CA LYS A 254 -36.57 9.81 -11.85
C LYS A 254 -35.76 9.73 -10.56
N VAL A 255 -36.47 9.60 -9.45
CA VAL A 255 -35.87 9.20 -8.16
C VAL A 255 -36.52 7.91 -7.71
N GLU A 256 -35.73 6.85 -7.60
CA GLU A 256 -36.21 5.50 -7.27
C GLU A 256 -35.45 4.90 -6.08
N THR A 257 -36.18 4.30 -5.13
CA THR A 257 -35.58 3.60 -3.98
C THR A 257 -36.30 2.31 -3.62
N MET A 258 -35.54 1.29 -3.22
CA MET A 258 -36.09 0.04 -2.66
C MET A 258 -36.51 0.18 -1.18
N GLN A 259 -36.34 1.35 -0.58
CA GLN A 259 -36.71 1.68 0.79
C GLN A 259 -37.53 2.98 0.80
N SER A 260 -37.31 3.85 1.78
CA SER A 260 -38.07 5.10 1.92
C SER A 260 -37.34 6.30 1.32
N LEU A 261 -38.12 7.26 0.83
CA LEU A 261 -37.64 8.58 0.41
C LEU A 261 -38.11 9.63 1.43
N SER A 262 -37.19 10.47 1.89
CA SER A 262 -37.49 11.68 2.65
C SER A 262 -36.95 12.91 1.94
N THR A 263 -37.81 13.89 1.67
CA THR A 263 -37.41 15.13 1.01
C THR A 263 -38.19 16.32 1.53
N LYS A 264 -37.73 17.54 1.23
CA LYS A 264 -38.47 18.75 1.59
C LYS A 264 -39.69 18.97 0.70
N PHE A 265 -39.52 18.91 -0.62
CA PHE A 265 -40.62 19.03 -1.58
C PHE A 265 -40.33 18.21 -2.83
N ILE A 266 -41.38 17.92 -3.59
CA ILE A 266 -41.33 17.22 -4.87
C ILE A 266 -42.10 18.04 -5.90
N GLU A 267 -41.44 18.44 -6.98
CA GLU A 267 -42.06 19.25 -8.03
C GLU A 267 -41.69 18.74 -9.43
N ASN A 268 -42.69 18.56 -10.29
CA ASN A 268 -42.52 18.12 -11.69
C ASN A 268 -41.61 16.88 -11.81
N ALA A 269 -41.76 15.88 -10.94
CA ALA A 269 -40.87 14.73 -10.86
C ALA A 269 -41.62 13.39 -10.90
N ASN A 270 -40.91 12.34 -11.31
CA ASN A 270 -41.39 10.96 -11.24
C ASN A 270 -40.66 10.26 -10.10
N ILE A 271 -41.40 9.80 -9.10
CA ILE A 271 -40.83 9.22 -7.87
C ILE A 271 -41.41 7.83 -7.65
N SER A 272 -40.54 6.87 -7.35
CA SER A 272 -40.95 5.53 -6.94
C SER A 272 -40.20 5.11 -5.68
N ALA A 273 -40.91 4.60 -4.68
CA ALA A 273 -40.30 4.05 -3.48
C ALA A 273 -41.05 2.78 -3.03
N GLU A 274 -40.35 1.68 -2.79
CA GLU A 274 -41.00 0.49 -2.21
C GLU A 274 -41.47 0.73 -0.76
N GLY A 275 -40.79 1.62 -0.03
CA GLY A 275 -41.13 2.05 1.31
C GLY A 275 -42.01 3.30 1.34
N ASN A 276 -41.86 4.11 2.39
CA ASN A 276 -42.64 5.34 2.57
C ASN A 276 -42.03 6.50 1.78
N ILE A 277 -42.88 7.44 1.35
CA ILE A 277 -42.45 8.74 0.80
C ILE A 277 -42.89 9.83 1.75
N THR A 278 -41.94 10.62 2.26
CA THR A 278 -42.21 11.74 3.16
C THR A 278 -41.75 13.06 2.53
N ALA A 279 -42.65 14.02 2.41
CA ALA A 279 -42.38 15.36 1.87
C ALA A 279 -43.18 16.45 2.57
N GLU A 280 -42.78 17.73 2.51
CA GLU A 280 -43.62 18.84 3.00
C GLU A 280 -44.72 19.22 1.97
N ALA A 281 -44.41 19.10 0.68
CA ALA A 281 -45.32 19.36 -0.43
C ALA A 281 -44.96 18.52 -1.66
N ILE A 282 -45.98 18.07 -2.40
CA ILE A 282 -45.87 17.35 -3.66
C ILE A 282 -46.70 18.14 -4.69
N MET A 283 -46.11 18.48 -5.84
CA MET A 283 -46.75 19.34 -6.84
C MET A 283 -46.45 18.84 -8.24
N HIS A 284 -47.49 18.71 -9.09
CA HIS A 284 -47.35 18.37 -10.51
C HIS A 284 -46.45 17.14 -10.77
N SER A 285 -46.52 16.14 -9.89
CA SER A 285 -45.60 15.00 -9.86
C SER A 285 -46.35 13.68 -9.86
N ASP A 286 -45.74 12.67 -10.46
CA ASP A 286 -46.20 11.29 -10.42
C ASP A 286 -45.41 10.56 -9.32
N VAL A 287 -46.10 10.15 -8.26
CA VAL A 287 -45.48 9.58 -7.06
C VAL A 287 -46.11 8.22 -6.74
N GLU A 288 -45.29 7.18 -6.74
CA GLU A 288 -45.68 5.82 -6.40
C GLU A 288 -44.94 5.35 -5.14
N SER A 289 -45.67 4.78 -4.19
CA SER A 289 -45.13 4.27 -2.93
C SER A 289 -45.71 2.89 -2.64
N GLY A 290 -44.86 1.91 -2.32
CA GLY A 290 -45.29 0.61 -1.78
C GLY A 290 -45.73 0.70 -0.31
N GLY A 291 -45.33 1.78 0.39
CA GLY A 291 -45.77 2.14 1.72
C GLY A 291 -46.78 3.30 1.75
N ASN A 292 -46.53 4.27 2.62
CA ASN A 292 -47.38 5.46 2.75
C ASN A 292 -46.74 6.68 2.08
N ILE A 293 -47.57 7.52 1.46
CA ILE A 293 -47.22 8.89 1.06
C ILE A 293 -47.66 9.84 2.19
N ILE A 294 -46.69 10.51 2.81
CA ILE A 294 -46.88 11.31 4.03
C ILE A 294 -46.46 12.75 3.74
N CYS A 295 -47.43 13.67 3.78
CA CYS A 295 -47.15 15.10 3.70
C CYS A 295 -47.05 15.73 5.09
N ILE A 296 -45.84 16.15 5.47
CA ILE A 296 -45.54 16.74 6.79
C ILE A 296 -45.26 18.24 6.66
N GLY A 297 -46.19 19.09 7.12
CA GLY A 297 -45.96 20.54 7.09
C GLY A 297 -47.19 21.37 7.42
N LYS A 298 -46.99 22.65 7.78
CA LYS A 298 -48.09 23.58 8.13
C LYS A 298 -49.08 23.83 6.97
N LYS A 299 -48.68 23.52 5.74
CA LYS A 299 -49.48 23.62 4.51
C LYS A 299 -49.27 22.36 3.65
N GLY A 300 -49.33 21.17 4.25
CA GLY A 300 -49.21 19.92 3.50
C GLY A 300 -50.13 19.95 2.26
N LEU A 301 -49.53 19.73 1.09
CA LEU A 301 -50.20 19.82 -0.21
C LEU A 301 -49.78 18.60 -1.05
N ILE A 302 -50.77 17.94 -1.63
CA ILE A 302 -50.65 16.89 -2.65
C ILE A 302 -51.42 17.37 -3.87
#